data_AF-A0AA90SMI9-F1
#
_entry.id   AF-A0AA90SMI9-F1
#
_cell.length_a   1.000
_cell.length_b   1.000
_cell.length_c   1.000
_cell.angle_alpha   90.00
_cell.angle_beta   90.00
_cell.angle_gamma   90.00
#
_symmetry.space_group_name_H-M   'P 1'
#
loop_
_entity.id
_entity.type
_entity.pdbx_description
1 polymer ?
#
loop_
_entity_poly.entity_id
_entity_poly.type
_entity_poly.pdbx_seq_one_letter_code
_entity_poly.pdbx_strand_id
1 'polypeptide(L)'
;MTTPAFGFTAWGSDMVRIAEPVRASSPNTLAPGARRIARAGCVTLQVEGGRVTAHIHRGASASVAHLEFAAAEPAVVAALREAMGPRAEPDDAAHAAVVARGLRPAPVLAAADCSCRARTTMCVHVLAALYALAERVDHEPTIVLAILRFTTPRSASGSAGADRPVARWTPLAAVDARDYFAART
;
A
#
# COMPACT_ATOMS: atom_id res chain seq x y z
N MET A 1 5.13 2.44 29.23
CA MET A 1 5.58 1.87 27.95
C MET A 1 5.32 2.91 26.88
N THR A 2 6.35 3.40 26.21
CA THR A 2 6.17 4.34 25.09
C THR A 2 5.68 3.56 23.89
N THR A 3 4.53 3.94 23.32
CA THR A 3 4.02 3.37 22.07
C THR A 3 5.11 3.45 21.00
N PRO A 4 5.38 2.36 20.25
CA PRO A 4 6.37 2.43 19.19
C PRO A 4 5.92 3.45 18.15
N ALA A 5 6.87 4.21 17.59
CA ALA A 5 6.55 5.24 16.60
C ALA A 5 5.96 4.67 15.29
N PHE A 6 6.12 3.37 15.06
CA PHE A 6 5.65 2.67 13.86
C PHE A 6 5.19 1.26 14.24
N GLY A 7 4.14 0.78 13.58
CA GLY A 7 3.62 -0.57 13.71
C GLY A 7 3.03 -0.87 15.08
N PHE A 8 2.29 0.07 15.66
CA PHE A 8 1.60 -0.15 16.93
C PHE A 8 0.26 -0.88 16.76
N THR A 9 -0.32 -0.89 15.56
CA THR A 9 -1.43 -1.77 15.17
C THR A 9 -0.91 -3.06 14.51
N ALA A 10 -1.72 -4.11 14.44
CA ALA A 10 -1.36 -5.33 13.73
C ALA A 10 -1.08 -5.04 12.23
N TRP A 11 -1.87 -4.15 11.64
CA TRP A 11 -1.77 -3.72 10.25
C TRP A 11 -0.49 -2.93 9.95
N GLY A 12 -0.15 -1.94 10.78
CA GLY A 12 1.10 -1.20 10.65
C GLY A 12 2.31 -2.08 10.95
N SER A 13 2.20 -3.04 11.88
CA SER A 13 3.26 -4.00 12.18
C SER A 13 3.60 -4.86 10.96
N ASP A 14 2.60 -5.29 10.19
CA ASP A 14 2.81 -6.02 8.95
C ASP A 14 3.57 -5.16 7.92
N MET A 15 3.32 -3.85 7.83
CA MET A 15 4.11 -2.95 6.98
C MET A 15 5.56 -2.83 7.45
N VAL A 16 5.80 -2.70 8.76
CA VAL A 16 7.15 -2.66 9.34
C VAL A 16 7.92 -3.94 9.02
N ARG A 17 7.25 -5.11 9.03
CA ARG A 17 7.87 -6.40 8.68
C ARG A 17 8.34 -6.48 7.23
N ILE A 18 7.75 -5.71 6.31
CA ILE A 18 8.25 -5.59 4.93
C ILE A 18 9.60 -4.87 4.91
N ALA A 19 9.75 -3.80 5.70
CA ALA A 19 10.99 -3.03 5.80
C ALA A 19 12.08 -3.76 6.60
N GLU A 20 11.66 -4.54 7.60
CA GLU A 20 12.53 -5.28 8.52
C GLU A 20 12.14 -6.76 8.56
N PRO A 21 12.39 -7.50 7.47
CA PRO A 21 12.11 -8.93 7.47
C PRO A 21 13.00 -9.59 8.51
N VAL A 22 12.39 -10.42 9.37
CA VAL A 22 13.13 -11.22 10.36
C VAL A 22 13.85 -12.34 9.61
N ARG A 23 15.10 -12.09 9.21
CA ARG A 23 15.99 -13.08 8.58
C ARG A 23 17.13 -13.44 9.53
N ALA A 24 17.53 -14.71 9.53
CA ALA A 24 18.62 -15.21 10.39
C ALA A 24 20.01 -14.60 10.07
N SER A 25 20.18 -13.92 8.94
CA SER A 25 21.50 -13.63 8.37
C SER A 25 22.15 -12.30 8.77
N SER A 26 21.42 -11.27 9.20
CA SER A 26 22.00 -10.04 9.79
C SER A 26 20.92 -8.96 9.97
N PRO A 27 21.08 -8.02 10.92
CA PRO A 27 20.22 -6.85 11.03
C PRO A 27 20.23 -5.98 9.75
N ASN A 28 19.08 -5.39 9.38
CA ASN A 28 19.01 -4.42 8.28
C ASN A 28 19.73 -3.11 8.68
N THR A 29 20.94 -2.90 8.17
CA THR A 29 21.78 -1.74 8.52
C THR A 29 21.22 -0.40 8.04
N LEU A 30 20.29 -0.39 7.08
CA LEU A 30 19.64 0.81 6.56
C LEU A 30 18.42 1.25 7.41
N ALA A 31 17.85 0.34 8.19
CA ALA A 31 16.63 0.58 8.97
C ALA A 31 16.72 1.79 9.93
N PRO A 32 17.80 2.00 10.71
CA PRO A 32 17.90 3.17 11.58
C PRO A 32 17.87 4.50 10.81
N GLY A 33 18.54 4.55 9.65
CA GLY A 33 18.53 5.72 8.77
C GLY A 33 17.14 6.00 8.19
N ALA A 34 16.48 4.96 7.71
CA ALA A 34 15.14 5.04 7.16
C ALA A 34 14.08 5.49 8.18
N ARG A 35 14.10 4.93 9.39
CA ARG A 35 13.21 5.35 10.50
C ARG A 35 13.39 6.82 10.83
N ARG A 36 14.63 7.32 10.87
CA ARG A 36 14.91 8.73 11.11
C ARG A 36 14.33 9.63 10.03
N ILE A 37 14.41 9.24 8.76
CA ILE A 37 13.83 9.99 7.64
C ILE A 37 12.30 10.06 7.78
N ALA A 38 11.65 8.92 8.06
CA ALA A 38 10.21 8.86 8.26
C ALA A 38 9.77 9.73 9.45
N ARG A 39 10.41 9.58 10.62
CA ARG A 39 10.09 10.37 11.84
C ARG A 39 10.29 11.87 11.67
N ALA A 40 11.20 12.28 10.78
CA ALA A 40 11.45 13.69 10.51
C ALA A 40 10.38 14.33 9.59
N GLY A 41 9.36 13.58 9.15
CA GLY A 41 8.33 14.08 8.25
C GLY A 41 8.84 14.33 6.82
N CYS A 42 9.97 13.72 6.44
CA CYS A 42 10.58 13.94 5.13
C CYS A 42 9.87 13.21 3.98
N VAL A 43 8.78 12.49 4.25
CA VAL A 43 8.10 11.60 3.29
C VAL A 43 6.65 12.03 3.12
N THR A 44 6.27 12.35 1.88
CA THR A 44 4.87 12.58 1.49
C THR A 44 4.37 11.41 0.66
N LEU A 45 3.26 10.80 1.06
CA LEU A 45 2.71 9.60 0.42
C LEU A 45 1.45 9.91 -0.40
N GLN A 46 1.36 9.31 -1.57
CA GLN A 46 0.16 9.23 -2.40
C GLN A 46 -0.18 7.76 -2.61
N VAL A 47 -1.40 7.34 -2.29
CA VAL A 47 -1.84 5.94 -2.35
C VAL A 47 -2.98 5.83 -3.37
N GLU A 48 -2.81 4.96 -4.37
CA GLU A 48 -3.79 4.74 -5.43
C GLU A 48 -3.80 3.26 -5.86
N GLY A 49 -4.89 2.53 -5.60
CA GLY A 49 -5.12 1.20 -6.16
C GLY A 49 -4.00 0.17 -5.92
N GLY A 50 -3.42 0.14 -4.71
CA GLY A 50 -2.28 -0.73 -4.38
C GLY A 50 -0.91 -0.20 -4.83
N ARG A 51 -0.85 1.00 -5.40
CA ARG A 51 0.40 1.72 -5.68
C ARG A 51 0.60 2.82 -4.65
N VAL A 52 1.82 2.97 -4.19
CA VAL A 52 2.23 4.05 -3.29
C VAL A 52 3.37 4.80 -3.93
N THR A 53 3.18 6.10 -4.16
CA THR A 53 4.24 7.01 -4.56
C THR A 53 4.65 7.83 -3.36
N ALA A 54 5.93 7.75 -3.01
CA ALA A 54 6.53 8.50 -1.93
C ALA A 54 7.46 9.57 -2.49
N HIS A 55 7.22 10.82 -2.13
CA HIS A 55 8.12 11.94 -2.39
C HIS A 55 8.95 12.19 -1.13
N ILE A 56 10.27 11.99 -1.24
CA ILE A 56 11.20 12.10 -0.12
C ILE A 56 12.05 13.35 -0.30
N HIS A 57 11.94 14.30 0.63
CA HIS A 57 12.70 15.54 0.65
C HIS A 57 13.57 15.60 1.90
N ARG A 58 14.90 15.58 1.70
CA ARG A 58 15.88 15.68 2.78
C ARG A 58 16.93 16.73 2.45
N GLY A 59 16.79 17.91 3.05
CA GLY A 59 17.64 19.05 2.72
C GLY A 59 17.57 19.37 1.23
N ALA A 60 18.72 19.45 0.56
CA ALA A 60 18.81 19.70 -0.88
C ALA A 60 18.56 18.46 -1.77
N SER A 61 18.33 17.28 -1.18
CA SER A 61 18.10 16.04 -1.94
C SER A 61 16.61 15.70 -2.01
N ALA A 62 16.14 15.39 -3.22
CA ALA A 62 14.82 14.84 -3.47
C ALA A 62 14.93 13.46 -4.12
N SER A 63 14.05 12.54 -3.76
CA SER A 63 13.91 11.24 -4.40
C SER A 63 12.45 10.84 -4.42
N VAL A 64 12.07 10.08 -5.44
CA VAL A 64 10.74 9.50 -5.55
C VAL A 64 10.91 8.00 -5.44
N ALA A 65 10.12 7.36 -4.58
CA ALA A 65 10.04 5.92 -4.48
C ALA A 65 8.64 5.46 -4.88
N HIS A 66 8.57 4.42 -5.70
CA HIS A 66 7.31 3.80 -6.09
C HIS A 66 7.27 2.40 -5.49
N LEU A 67 6.17 2.08 -4.81
CA LEU A 67 5.90 0.79 -4.20
C LEU A 67 4.63 0.22 -4.83
N GLU A 68 4.70 -1.01 -5.32
CA GLU A 68 3.54 -1.73 -5.81
C GLU A 68 3.25 -2.92 -4.90
N PHE A 69 2.01 -3.01 -4.43
CA PHE A 69 1.53 -4.12 -3.64
C PHE A 69 0.67 -5.06 -4.48
N ALA A 70 0.82 -6.36 -4.23
CA ALA A 70 -0.06 -7.36 -4.81
C ALA A 70 -1.50 -7.18 -4.31
N ALA A 71 -2.47 -7.51 -5.17
CA ALA A 71 -3.86 -7.61 -4.73
C ALA A 71 -3.99 -8.71 -3.67
N ALA A 72 -4.87 -8.52 -2.69
CA ALA A 72 -5.17 -9.58 -1.73
C ALA A 72 -5.77 -10.81 -2.44
N GLU A 73 -5.44 -12.00 -1.93
CA GLU A 73 -6.09 -13.21 -2.40
C GLU A 73 -7.61 -13.16 -2.13
N PRO A 74 -8.45 -13.75 -3.01
CA PRO A 74 -9.90 -13.73 -2.83
C PRO A 74 -10.36 -14.28 -1.47
N ALA A 75 -9.66 -15.29 -0.93
CA ALA A 75 -9.93 -15.87 0.37
C ALA A 75 -9.68 -14.87 1.52
N VAL A 76 -8.61 -14.06 1.43
CA VAL A 76 -8.31 -12.99 2.39
C VAL A 76 -9.38 -11.91 2.33
N VAL A 77 -9.79 -11.50 1.12
CA VAL A 77 -10.87 -10.50 0.93
C VAL A 77 -12.19 -10.99 1.51
N ALA A 78 -12.55 -12.26 1.27
CA ALA A 78 -13.77 -12.86 1.80
C ALA A 78 -13.74 -12.92 3.34
N ALA A 79 -12.62 -13.38 3.91
CA ALA A 79 -12.44 -13.47 5.35
C ALA A 79 -12.45 -12.08 6.03
N LEU A 80 -11.83 -11.07 5.41
CA LEU A 80 -11.87 -9.70 5.91
C LEU A 80 -13.29 -9.12 5.89
N ARG A 81 -14.05 -9.36 4.82
CA ARG A 81 -15.44 -8.90 4.72
C ARG A 81 -16.30 -9.50 5.82
N GLU A 82 -16.16 -10.80 6.07
CA GLU A 82 -16.86 -11.48 7.15
C GLU A 82 -16.45 -10.93 8.52
N ALA A 83 -15.15 -10.79 8.77
CA ALA A 83 -14.64 -10.29 10.04
C ALA A 83 -15.07 -8.84 10.31
N MET A 84 -15.03 -7.97 9.30
CA MET A 84 -15.42 -6.56 9.44
C MET A 84 -16.93 -6.35 9.52
N GLY A 85 -17.74 -7.20 8.87
CA GLY A 85 -19.18 -7.00 8.77
C GLY A 85 -19.51 -5.64 8.13
N PRO A 86 -20.41 -4.82 8.72
CA PRO A 86 -20.79 -3.51 8.15
C PRO A 86 -19.76 -2.38 8.41
N ARG A 87 -18.69 -2.65 9.16
CA ARG A 87 -17.71 -1.62 9.55
C ARG A 87 -16.89 -1.17 8.34
N ALA A 88 -16.57 0.12 8.29
CA ALA A 88 -15.75 0.69 7.22
C ALA A 88 -14.24 0.60 7.52
N GLU A 89 -13.85 0.64 8.80
CA GLU A 89 -12.45 0.63 9.22
C GLU A 89 -12.04 -0.76 9.74
N PRO A 90 -10.88 -1.29 9.32
CA PRO A 90 -10.35 -2.52 9.87
C PRO A 90 -9.72 -2.26 11.25
N ASP A 91 -9.95 -3.18 12.19
CA ASP A 91 -9.32 -3.18 13.50
C ASP A 91 -8.41 -4.40 13.69
N ASP A 92 -7.71 -4.45 14.82
CA ASP A 92 -6.83 -5.59 15.16
C ASP A 92 -7.62 -6.89 15.36
N ALA A 93 -8.90 -6.82 15.74
CA ALA A 93 -9.76 -7.99 15.87
C ALA A 93 -10.08 -8.61 14.50
N ALA A 94 -10.37 -7.79 13.49
CA ALA A 94 -10.56 -8.26 12.11
C ALA A 94 -9.28 -8.88 11.55
N HIS A 95 -8.12 -8.28 11.83
CA HIS A 95 -6.81 -8.87 11.47
C HIS A 95 -6.63 -10.25 12.10
N ALA A 96 -6.81 -10.35 13.43
CA ALA A 96 -6.65 -11.58 14.17
C ALA A 96 -7.62 -12.68 13.69
N ALA A 97 -8.86 -12.34 13.36
CA ALA A 97 -9.85 -13.28 12.83
C ALA A 97 -9.41 -13.90 11.48
N VAL A 98 -8.79 -13.12 10.60
CA VAL A 98 -8.26 -13.62 9.32
C VAL A 98 -7.05 -14.53 9.56
N VAL A 99 -6.15 -14.14 10.46
CA VAL A 99 -4.99 -14.95 10.85
C VAL A 99 -5.42 -16.28 11.48
N ALA A 100 -6.46 -16.28 12.33
CA ALA A 100 -6.99 -17.49 12.96
C ALA A 100 -7.52 -18.52 11.95
N ARG A 101 -7.86 -18.10 10.73
CA ARG A 101 -8.24 -18.97 9.61
C ARG A 101 -7.06 -19.49 8.80
N GLY A 102 -5.83 -19.24 9.26
CA GLY A 102 -4.59 -19.62 8.58
C GLY A 102 -4.21 -18.71 7.40
N LEU A 103 -4.97 -17.64 7.14
CA LEU A 103 -4.72 -16.72 6.05
C LEU A 103 -3.68 -15.66 6.45
N ARG A 104 -3.18 -14.89 5.47
CA ARG A 104 -2.22 -13.78 5.68
C ARG A 104 -2.83 -12.47 5.19
N PRO A 105 -3.34 -11.60 6.09
CA PRO A 105 -3.85 -10.28 5.71
C PRO A 105 -2.74 -9.26 5.42
N ALA A 106 -1.48 -9.60 5.72
CA ALA A 106 -0.31 -8.76 5.48
C ALA A 106 -0.14 -8.42 3.98
N PRO A 107 0.00 -7.14 3.62
CA PRO A 107 0.28 -6.74 2.24
C PRO A 107 1.60 -7.30 1.73
N VAL A 108 1.63 -7.68 0.46
CA VAL A 108 2.83 -8.22 -0.19
C VAL A 108 3.37 -7.17 -1.15
N LEU A 109 4.60 -6.70 -0.90
CA LEU A 109 5.32 -5.80 -1.79
C LEU A 109 5.77 -6.56 -3.04
N ALA A 110 5.12 -6.30 -4.17
CA ALA A 110 5.37 -6.95 -5.45
C ALA A 110 6.54 -6.31 -6.20
N ALA A 111 6.65 -4.98 -6.15
CA ALA A 111 7.75 -4.24 -6.76
C ALA A 111 8.07 -2.98 -5.94
N ALA A 112 9.33 -2.57 -6.01
CA ALA A 112 9.79 -1.29 -5.47
C ALA A 112 10.91 -0.73 -6.32
N ASP A 113 10.84 0.58 -6.59
CA ASP A 113 11.90 1.33 -7.26
C ASP A 113 12.06 2.72 -6.62
N CYS A 114 13.22 3.33 -6.86
CA CYS A 114 13.50 4.66 -6.38
C CYS A 114 14.47 5.41 -7.29
N SER A 115 14.21 6.70 -7.52
CA SER A 115 15.04 7.57 -8.36
C SER A 115 16.43 7.87 -7.79
N CYS A 116 16.71 7.49 -6.54
CA CYS A 116 17.98 7.73 -5.87
C CYS A 116 19.17 6.98 -6.50
N ARG A 117 20.38 7.47 -6.25
CA ARG A 117 21.62 6.94 -6.84
C ARG A 117 22.03 5.55 -6.35
N ALA A 118 21.41 5.02 -5.29
CA ALA A 118 21.76 3.71 -4.76
C ALA A 118 21.44 2.56 -5.72
N ARG A 119 20.42 2.72 -6.58
CA ARG A 119 19.99 1.73 -7.59
C ARG A 119 19.73 0.32 -7.01
N THR A 120 19.30 0.23 -5.76
CA THR A 120 18.87 -1.01 -5.10
C THR A 120 17.36 -1.02 -4.90
N THR A 121 16.72 -2.19 -4.96
CA THR A 121 15.28 -2.36 -4.73
C THR A 121 14.83 -1.93 -3.32
N MET A 122 15.68 -2.12 -2.31
CA MET A 122 15.40 -1.76 -0.91
C MET A 122 16.39 -0.72 -0.38
N CYS A 123 16.47 0.44 -1.05
CA CYS A 123 17.30 1.54 -0.56
C CYS A 123 16.72 2.19 0.71
N VAL A 124 17.48 3.07 1.35
CA VAL A 124 17.02 3.80 2.55
C VAL A 124 15.72 4.60 2.32
N HIS A 125 15.46 5.08 1.10
CA HIS A 125 14.24 5.82 0.78
C HIS A 125 13.01 4.92 0.63
N VAL A 126 13.16 3.74 0.03
CA VAL A 126 12.10 2.72 -0.04
C VAL A 126 11.73 2.27 1.37
N LEU A 127 12.72 2.00 2.21
CA LEU A 127 12.48 1.68 3.62
C LEU A 127 11.80 2.83 4.37
N ALA A 128 12.25 4.07 4.16
CA ALA A 128 11.59 5.25 4.76
C ALA A 128 10.13 5.39 4.30
N ALA A 129 9.83 5.11 3.04
CA ALA A 129 8.47 5.09 2.52
C ALA A 129 7.62 4.00 3.18
N LEU A 130 8.17 2.80 3.41
CA LEU A 130 7.47 1.73 4.14
C LEU A 130 7.18 2.09 5.60
N TYR A 131 8.12 2.76 6.30
CA TYR A 131 7.85 3.23 7.67
C TYR A 131 6.80 4.35 7.71
N ALA A 132 6.88 5.32 6.81
CA ALA A 132 5.86 6.37 6.71
C ALA A 132 4.49 5.77 6.35
N LEU A 133 4.46 4.72 5.54
CA LEU A 133 3.23 4.01 5.21
C LEU A 133 2.69 3.24 6.41
N ALA A 134 3.56 2.60 7.20
CA ALA A 134 3.19 1.95 8.45
C ALA A 134 2.56 2.95 9.43
N GLU A 135 3.20 4.10 9.66
CA GLU A 135 2.66 5.19 10.48
C GLU A 135 1.28 5.62 9.99
N ARG A 136 1.15 5.82 8.67
CA ARG A 136 -0.12 6.25 8.08
C ARG A 136 -1.21 5.20 8.24
N VAL A 137 -0.88 3.91 8.11
CA VAL A 137 -1.83 2.79 8.33
C VAL A 137 -2.21 2.68 9.81
N ASP A 138 -1.27 2.89 10.73
CA ASP A 138 -1.55 2.86 12.15
C ASP A 138 -2.56 3.96 12.56
N HIS A 139 -2.49 5.14 11.93
CA HIS A 139 -3.38 6.26 12.21
C HIS A 139 -4.65 6.29 11.36
N GLU A 140 -4.61 5.72 10.15
CA GLU A 140 -5.71 5.68 9.18
C GLU A 140 -5.82 4.26 8.59
N PRO A 141 -6.45 3.30 9.32
CA PRO A 141 -6.45 1.89 8.94
C PRO A 141 -7.12 1.59 7.60
N THR A 142 -8.03 2.45 7.13
CA THR A 142 -8.68 2.33 5.81
C THR A 142 -7.69 2.27 4.65
N ILE A 143 -6.51 2.86 4.81
CA ILE A 143 -5.43 2.84 3.80
C ILE A 143 -5.00 1.41 3.48
N VAL A 144 -4.98 0.51 4.46
CA VAL A 144 -4.57 -0.88 4.22
C VAL A 144 -5.55 -1.59 3.28
N LEU A 145 -6.85 -1.27 3.38
CA LEU A 145 -7.87 -1.81 2.49
C LEU A 145 -7.67 -1.33 1.05
N ALA A 146 -7.31 -0.06 0.87
CA ALA A 146 -6.96 0.48 -0.45
C ALA A 146 -5.72 -0.21 -1.05
N ILE A 147 -4.71 -0.51 -0.22
CA ILE A 147 -3.51 -1.24 -0.63
C ILE A 147 -3.85 -2.67 -1.06
N LEU A 148 -4.66 -3.36 -0.27
CA LEU A 148 -5.13 -4.73 -0.55
C LEU A 148 -6.11 -4.80 -1.74
N ARG A 149 -6.50 -3.64 -2.30
CA ARG A 149 -7.55 -3.49 -3.32
C ARG A 149 -8.88 -4.10 -2.87
N PHE A 150 -9.15 -3.98 -1.58
CA PHE A 150 -10.42 -4.38 -1.00
C PHE A 150 -11.52 -3.44 -1.50
N THR A 151 -12.39 -3.95 -2.36
CA THR A 151 -13.63 -3.26 -2.71
C THR A 151 -14.72 -3.75 -1.75
N THR A 152 -15.20 -2.86 -0.88
CA THR A 152 -16.49 -3.07 -0.26
C THR A 152 -17.52 -3.11 -1.39
N PRO A 153 -18.49 -4.05 -1.41
CA PRO A 153 -19.64 -3.91 -2.28
C PRO A 153 -20.26 -2.57 -1.92
N ARG A 154 -20.04 -1.57 -2.77
CA ARG A 154 -20.73 -0.30 -2.68
C ARG A 154 -22.19 -0.70 -2.72
N SER A 155 -22.95 -0.38 -1.66
CA SER A 155 -24.41 -0.39 -1.76
C SER A 155 -24.73 0.21 -3.11
N ALA A 156 -25.37 -0.57 -3.98
CA ALA A 156 -25.69 -0.16 -5.33
C ALA A 156 -26.72 0.98 -5.22
N SER A 157 -26.27 2.18 -4.86
CA SER A 157 -27.00 3.39 -5.16
C SER A 157 -26.83 3.55 -6.67
N GLY A 158 -27.88 3.16 -7.40
CA GLY A 158 -27.97 3.42 -8.82
C GLY A 158 -27.72 4.89 -9.10
N SER A 159 -26.73 5.16 -9.93
CA SER A 159 -26.80 6.27 -10.87
C SER A 159 -26.17 5.78 -12.18
N ALA A 160 -27.05 5.22 -13.00
CA ALA A 160 -26.82 5.16 -14.42
C ALA A 160 -26.68 6.60 -14.96
N GLY A 161 -25.65 6.81 -15.78
CA GLY A 161 -25.74 7.68 -16.95
C GLY A 161 -25.53 9.19 -16.78
N ALA A 162 -24.63 9.68 -17.63
CA ALA A 162 -24.57 11.03 -18.18
C ALA A 162 -24.23 12.17 -17.22
N ASP A 163 -22.92 12.39 -17.00
CA ASP A 163 -22.22 13.64 -17.36
C ASP A 163 -20.83 13.65 -16.71
N ARG A 164 -19.96 12.74 -17.13
CA ARG A 164 -18.55 12.77 -16.73
C ARG A 164 -17.75 13.27 -17.93
N PRO A 165 -16.98 14.37 -17.81
CA PRO A 165 -16.18 14.88 -18.91
C PRO A 165 -15.27 13.78 -19.45
N VAL A 166 -15.22 13.66 -20.78
CA VAL A 166 -14.44 12.63 -21.48
C VAL A 166 -13.00 12.73 -20.99
N ALA A 167 -12.51 11.68 -20.34
CA ALA A 167 -11.15 11.65 -19.84
C ALA A 167 -10.21 11.89 -21.03
N ARG A 168 -9.31 12.89 -20.91
CA ARG A 168 -8.27 13.18 -21.92
C ARG A 168 -7.38 11.96 -22.22
N TRP A 169 -7.39 10.98 -21.33
CA TRP A 169 -6.65 9.73 -21.43
C TRP A 169 -7.61 8.54 -21.39
N THR A 170 -7.52 7.69 -22.40
CA THR A 170 -8.25 6.42 -22.45
C THR A 170 -7.59 5.44 -21.48
N PRO A 171 -8.33 4.89 -20.49
CA PRO A 171 -7.80 3.84 -19.62
C PRO A 171 -7.36 2.64 -20.44
N LEU A 172 -6.21 2.05 -20.12
CA LEU A 172 -5.67 0.92 -20.90
C LEU A 172 -6.61 -0.28 -20.95
N ALA A 173 -7.40 -0.51 -19.89
CA ALA A 173 -8.41 -1.57 -19.83
C ALA A 173 -9.64 -1.33 -20.73
N ALA A 174 -9.81 -0.10 -21.24
CA ALA A 174 -10.87 0.23 -22.19
C ALA A 174 -10.41 0.10 -23.66
N VAL A 175 -9.14 -0.24 -23.90
CA VAL A 175 -8.60 -0.51 -25.23
C VAL A 175 -8.49 -2.02 -25.41
N ASP A 176 -9.27 -2.57 -26.34
CA ASP A 176 -9.02 -3.92 -26.83
C ASP A 176 -7.93 -3.86 -27.90
N ALA A 177 -6.84 -4.60 -27.70
CA ALA A 177 -5.73 -4.66 -28.63
C ALA A 177 -6.14 -5.22 -30.01
N ARG A 178 -7.20 -6.04 -30.07
CA ARG A 178 -7.71 -6.63 -31.31
C ARG A 178 -8.41 -5.61 -32.21
N ASP A 179 -9.09 -4.64 -31.60
CA ASP A 179 -9.86 -3.62 -32.31
C ASP A 179 -8.99 -2.41 -32.68
N TYR A 180 -7.84 -2.24 -32.02
CA TYR A 180 -6.96 -1.08 -32.22
C TYR A 180 -6.39 -0.98 -33.65
N PHE A 181 -6.16 -2.12 -34.32
CA PHE A 181 -5.63 -2.16 -35.69
C PHE A 181 -6.69 -2.49 -36.74
N ALA A 182 -7.96 -2.64 -36.35
CA ALA A 182 -9.02 -2.87 -37.31
C ALA A 182 -9.25 -1.60 -38.14
N ALA A 183 -8.89 -1.64 -39.43
CA ALA A 183 -9.19 -0.57 -40.36
C ALA A 183 -10.72 -0.39 -40.43
N ARG A 184 -11.19 0.81 -40.09
CA ARG A 184 -12.60 1.17 -40.27
C ARG A 184 -12.86 1.30 -41.77
N THR A 185 -13.47 0.28 -42.37
CA THR A 185 -14.16 0.38 -43.67
C THR A 185 -15.45 1.17 -43.53
#